data_AF-A0A831YDL6-F1
#
_entry.id   AF-A0A831YDL6-F1
#
_cell.length_a   1.000
_cell.length_b   1.000
_cell.length_c   1.000
_cell.angle_alpha   90.00
_cell.angle_beta   90.00
_cell.angle_gamma   90.00
#
_symmetry.space_group_name_H-M   'P 1'
#
loop_
_entity.id
_entity.type
_entity.pdbx_description
1 polymer ?
#
loop_
_entity_poly.entity_id
_entity_poly.type
_entity_poly.pdbx_seq_one_letter_code
_entity_poly.pdbx_strand_id
1 'polypeptide(L)'
;MIKLIDTLRKNFLKKKLKDKNYLFLFDPPPKNEYIAFDTETTGLNPKKDEILSIGAVKIKDNRILLNERFYVIVKPDRPISEESIKIHGLRKKDIENGIQLKEAIEKFLHFVGSRPLVGYYVDFD
;
A
#
# COMPACT_ATOMS: atom_id res chain seq x y z
N MET A 1 -2.52 -22.91 17.15
CA MET A 1 -1.15 -23.01 16.59
C MET A 1 -0.82 -21.81 15.69
N ILE A 2 -1.63 -21.52 14.65
CA ILE A 2 -1.42 -20.37 13.73
C ILE A 2 -1.39 -19.00 14.44
N LYS A 3 -2.41 -18.67 15.24
CA LYS A 3 -2.47 -17.40 16.01
C LYS A 3 -1.26 -17.15 16.93
N LEU A 4 -0.66 -18.21 17.46
CA LEU A 4 0.50 -18.09 18.35
C LEU A 4 1.76 -17.67 17.57
N ILE A 5 1.97 -18.27 16.39
CA ILE A 5 3.07 -17.94 15.49
C ILE A 5 2.95 -16.49 15.01
N ASP A 6 1.74 -16.06 14.61
CA ASP A 6 1.49 -14.68 14.18
C ASP A 6 1.77 -13.68 15.30
N THR A 7 1.39 -14.01 16.53
CA THR A 7 1.64 -13.16 17.70
C THR A 7 3.13 -13.01 17.97
N LEU A 8 3.89 -14.12 17.90
CA LEU A 8 5.34 -14.09 18.07
C LEU A 8 6.03 -13.29 16.96
N ARG A 9 5.63 -13.48 15.70
CA ARG A 9 6.13 -12.72 14.55
C ARG A 9 5.84 -11.22 14.71
N LYS A 10 4.61 -10.86 15.09
CA LYS A 10 4.19 -9.47 15.32
C LYS A 10 5.02 -8.81 16.42
N ASN A 11 5.24 -9.51 17.54
CA ASN A 11 6.07 -9.01 18.64
C ASN A 11 7.54 -8.82 18.22
N PHE A 12 8.09 -9.75 17.42
CA PHE A 12 9.44 -9.63 16.89
C PHE A 12 9.59 -8.43 15.95
N LEU A 13 8.65 -8.26 15.00
CA LEU A 13 8.64 -7.11 14.08
C LEU A 13 8.48 -5.78 14.84
N LYS A 14 7.58 -5.73 15.83
CA LYS A 14 7.40 -4.56 16.70
C LYS A 14 8.68 -4.18 17.43
N LYS A 15 9.44 -5.15 17.94
CA LYS A 15 10.75 -4.91 18.60
C LYS A 15 11.82 -4.39 17.64
N LYS A 16 11.74 -4.76 16.36
CA LYS A 16 12.68 -4.31 15.31
C LYS A 16 12.30 -2.98 14.66
N LEU A 17 11.13 -2.43 14.98
CA LEU A 17 10.66 -1.18 14.41
C LEU A 17 11.60 -0.03 14.83
N LYS A 18 12.25 0.59 13.83
CA LYS A 18 13.20 1.69 14.06
C LYS A 18 12.48 3.00 14.41
N ASP A 19 11.41 3.29 13.68
CA ASP A 19 10.61 4.50 13.89
C ASP A 19 9.34 4.16 14.67
N LYS A 20 9.28 4.66 15.91
CA LYS A 20 8.18 4.40 16.84
C LYS A 20 6.88 5.10 16.44
N ASN A 21 6.90 6.05 15.51
CA ASN A 21 5.69 6.69 15.00
C ASN A 21 4.73 5.69 14.35
N TYR A 22 5.23 4.54 13.88
CA TYR A 22 4.43 3.49 13.25
C TYR A 22 3.99 2.37 14.21
N LEU A 23 4.10 2.56 15.53
CA LEU A 23 3.66 1.55 16.50
C LEU A 23 2.17 1.22 16.38
N PHE A 24 1.34 2.16 15.95
CA PHE A 24 -0.11 1.98 15.76
C PHE A 24 -0.46 0.88 14.73
N LEU A 25 0.43 0.60 13.77
CA LEU A 25 0.26 -0.51 12.83
C LEU A 25 0.19 -1.87 13.53
N PHE A 26 0.72 -1.96 14.77
CA PHE A 26 0.75 -3.16 15.57
C PHE A 26 -0.39 -3.26 16.58
N ASP A 27 -1.35 -2.35 16.57
CA ASP A 27 -2.53 -2.45 17.45
C ASP A 27 -3.43 -3.63 17.02
N PRO A 28 -4.39 -4.05 17.87
CA PRO A 28 -5.45 -4.95 17.43
C PRO A 28 -6.22 -4.30 16.26
N PRO A 29 -6.46 -5.02 15.14
CA PRO A 29 -7.28 -4.48 14.06
C PRO A 29 -8.73 -4.27 14.53
N PRO A 30 -9.43 -3.24 14.03
CA PRO A 30 -10.88 -3.15 14.16
C PRO A 30 -11.56 -4.42 13.63
N LYS A 31 -12.64 -4.86 14.27
CA LYS A 31 -13.37 -6.06 13.85
C LYS A 31 -14.01 -5.84 12.48
N ASN A 32 -13.97 -6.87 11.64
CA ASN A 32 -14.59 -6.91 10.31
C ASN A 32 -14.18 -5.76 9.37
N GLU A 33 -12.99 -5.17 9.59
CA GLU A 33 -12.42 -4.16 8.70
C GLU A 33 -11.17 -4.70 7.99
N TYR A 34 -11.07 -4.37 6.70
CA TYR A 34 -9.96 -4.75 5.82
C TYR A 34 -9.63 -3.56 4.92
N ILE A 35 -8.42 -3.56 4.35
CA ILE A 35 -8.07 -2.65 3.26
C ILE A 35 -7.81 -3.47 2.01
N ALA A 36 -8.60 -3.22 0.96
CA ALA A 36 -8.24 -3.67 -0.37
C ALA A 36 -7.35 -2.62 -1.01
N PHE A 37 -6.21 -3.02 -1.57
CA PHE A 37 -5.30 -2.10 -2.25
C PHE A 37 -4.64 -2.75 -3.47
N ASP A 38 -4.12 -1.91 -4.34
CA ASP A 38 -3.45 -2.27 -5.58
C ASP A 38 -2.46 -1.15 -5.94
N THR A 39 -1.34 -1.51 -6.60
CA THR A 39 -0.36 -0.55 -7.07
C THR A 39 -0.17 -0.62 -8.58
N GLU A 40 0.03 0.55 -9.17
CA GLU A 40 0.50 0.65 -10.55
C GLU A 40 1.98 0.95 -10.54
N THR A 41 2.75 0.32 -11.42
CA THR A 41 4.22 0.36 -11.41
C THR A 41 4.79 0.58 -12.81
N THR A 42 6.07 0.95 -12.89
CA THR A 42 6.77 1.10 -14.18
C THR A 42 6.99 -0.23 -14.91
N GLY A 43 6.83 -1.35 -14.22
CA GLY A 43 7.08 -2.70 -14.71
C GLY A 43 6.91 -3.75 -13.60
N LEU A 44 7.13 -5.03 -13.93
CA LEU A 44 6.79 -6.16 -13.05
C LEU A 44 7.95 -6.66 -12.16
N ASN A 45 9.00 -5.86 -11.95
CA ASN A 45 10.15 -6.24 -11.11
C ASN A 45 10.25 -5.36 -9.84
N PRO A 46 9.80 -5.83 -8.66
CA PRO A 46 9.81 -5.05 -7.42
C PRO A 46 11.19 -4.57 -6.94
N LYS A 47 12.28 -5.14 -7.48
CA LYS A 47 13.66 -4.72 -7.16
C LYS A 47 14.16 -3.57 -8.04
N LYS A 48 13.50 -3.30 -9.16
CA LYS A 48 13.98 -2.37 -10.19
C LYS A 48 12.94 -1.33 -10.57
N ASP A 49 11.68 -1.71 -10.60
CA ASP A 49 10.55 -0.88 -11.01
C ASP A 49 10.02 -0.04 -9.85
N GLU A 50 9.41 1.07 -10.20
CA GLU A 50 8.93 2.07 -9.25
C GLU A 50 7.41 2.10 -9.19
N ILE A 51 6.86 2.43 -8.02
CA ILE A 51 5.42 2.67 -7.84
C ILE A 51 5.05 3.99 -8.50
N LEU A 52 3.98 3.97 -9.28
CA LEU A 52 3.36 5.11 -9.96
C LEU A 52 2.06 5.55 -9.28
N SER A 53 1.31 4.62 -8.70
CA SER A 53 0.14 4.96 -7.91
C SER A 53 -0.18 3.90 -6.87
N ILE A 54 -0.90 4.31 -5.82
CA ILE A 54 -1.47 3.41 -4.82
C ILE A 54 -2.94 3.72 -4.73
N GLY A 55 -3.79 2.74 -5.03
CA GLY A 55 -5.23 2.81 -4.83
C GLY A 55 -5.64 1.90 -3.68
N ALA A 56 -6.48 2.39 -2.77
CA ALA A 56 -7.01 1.57 -1.69
C ALA A 56 -8.41 1.97 -1.27
N VAL A 57 -9.18 0.99 -0.77
CA VAL A 57 -10.53 1.19 -0.23
C VAL A 57 -10.69 0.43 1.08
N LYS A 58 -11.45 1.01 2.00
CA LYS A 58 -11.85 0.33 3.23
C LYS A 58 -13.02 -0.60 2.96
N ILE A 59 -12.90 -1.82 3.46
CA ILE A 59 -14.00 -2.78 3.54
C ILE A 59 -14.42 -2.89 4.99
N LYS A 60 -15.71 -2.78 5.27
CA LYS A 60 -16.29 -2.93 6.60
C LYS A 60 -17.58 -3.74 6.52
N ASP A 61 -17.70 -4.80 7.32
CA ASP A 61 -18.89 -5.65 7.37
C ASP A 61 -19.36 -6.09 5.97
N ASN A 62 -18.41 -6.58 5.15
CA ASN A 62 -18.61 -6.99 3.75
C ASN A 62 -19.13 -5.89 2.80
N ARG A 63 -18.87 -4.61 3.11
CA ARG A 63 -19.21 -3.47 2.26
C ARG A 63 -17.98 -2.65 1.94
N ILE A 64 -17.87 -2.20 0.68
CA ILE A 64 -16.84 -1.27 0.25
C ILE A 64 -17.28 0.15 0.60
N LEU A 65 -16.47 0.87 1.37
CA LEU A 65 -16.71 2.26 1.76
C LEU A 65 -16.01 3.20 0.78
N LEU A 66 -16.66 3.49 -0.35
CA LEU A 66 -16.07 4.30 -1.44
C LEU A 66 -15.74 5.75 -1.04
N ASN A 67 -16.45 6.30 -0.05
CA ASN A 67 -16.18 7.61 0.53
C ASN A 67 -14.89 7.64 1.38
N GLU A 68 -14.40 6.47 1.78
CA GLU A 68 -13.16 6.29 2.55
C GLU A 68 -12.09 5.62 1.69
N ARG A 69 -11.92 6.13 0.45
CA ARG A 69 -10.88 5.68 -0.47
C ARG A 69 -9.60 6.48 -0.30
N PHE A 70 -8.49 5.82 -0.57
CA PHE A 70 -7.18 6.41 -0.71
C PHE A 70 -6.73 6.27 -2.15
N TYR A 71 -6.21 7.36 -2.73
CA TYR A 71 -5.58 7.32 -4.02
C TYR A 71 -4.46 8.35 -4.05
N VAL A 72 -3.29 7.93 -4.49
CA VAL A 72 -2.15 8.83 -4.64
C VAL A 72 -1.36 8.47 -5.88
N ILE A 73 -0.88 9.51 -6.57
CA ILE A 73 0.07 9.39 -7.65
C ILE A 73 1.47 9.65 -7.11
N VAL A 74 2.39 8.78 -7.46
CA VAL A 74 3.80 8.86 -7.11
C VAL A 74 4.58 9.30 -8.34
N LYS A 75 5.46 10.29 -8.15
CA LYS A 75 6.39 10.70 -9.20
C LYS A 75 7.59 9.75 -9.19
N PRO A 76 7.83 8.97 -10.28
CA PRO A 76 9.02 8.13 -10.37
C PRO A 76 10.26 8.96 -10.67
N ASP A 77 11.42 8.46 -10.29
CA ASP A 77 12.71 9.04 -10.65
C ASP A 77 13.11 8.65 -12.08
N ARG A 78 12.64 7.49 -12.57
CA ARG A 78 12.93 6.99 -13.92
C ARG A 78 11.81 7.29 -14.92
N PRO A 79 12.16 7.38 -16.22
CA PRO A 79 11.16 7.43 -17.28
C PRO A 79 10.28 6.18 -17.31
N ILE A 80 8.98 6.38 -17.50
CA ILE A 80 8.02 5.30 -17.77
C ILE A 80 8.14 4.81 -19.22
N SER A 81 7.91 3.53 -19.45
CA SER A 81 7.91 2.94 -20.80
C SER A 81 6.54 3.09 -21.48
N GLU A 82 6.50 3.14 -22.81
CA GLU A 82 5.21 3.14 -23.53
C GLU A 82 4.38 1.89 -23.24
N GLU A 83 5.04 0.76 -22.98
CA GLU A 83 4.36 -0.50 -22.70
C GLU A 83 3.64 -0.47 -21.35
N SER A 84 4.26 0.09 -20.31
CA SER A 84 3.58 0.26 -19.02
C SER A 84 2.38 1.21 -19.15
N ILE A 85 2.51 2.31 -19.90
CA ILE A 85 1.41 3.24 -20.15
C ILE A 85 0.19 2.54 -20.78
N LYS A 86 0.40 1.60 -21.71
CA LYS A 86 -0.71 0.84 -22.33
C LYS A 86 -1.46 -0.04 -21.34
N ILE A 87 -0.78 -0.49 -20.28
CA ILE A 87 -1.35 -1.38 -19.25
C ILE A 87 -2.16 -0.56 -18.25
N HIS A 88 -1.52 0.41 -17.59
CA HIS A 88 -2.12 1.13 -16.45
C HIS A 88 -2.76 2.49 -16.84
N GLY A 89 -2.53 2.99 -18.05
CA GLY A 89 -3.14 4.22 -18.58
C GLY A 89 -2.61 5.55 -18.02
N LEU A 90 -1.64 5.52 -17.08
CA LEU A 90 -1.04 6.73 -16.50
C LEU A 90 0.03 7.28 -17.44
N ARG A 91 -0.24 8.45 -18.02
CA ARG A 91 0.72 9.10 -18.91
C ARG A 91 1.72 9.91 -18.09
N LYS A 92 2.82 10.30 -18.74
CA LYS A 92 3.85 11.14 -18.13
C LYS A 92 3.29 12.40 -17.45
N LYS A 93 2.32 13.08 -18.09
CA LYS A 93 1.67 14.28 -17.53
C LYS A 93 0.77 14.01 -16.32
N ASP A 94 0.26 12.79 -16.19
CA ASP A 94 -0.59 12.40 -15.06
C ASP A 94 0.27 12.16 -13.80
N ILE A 95 1.55 11.76 -13.99
CA ILE A 95 2.49 11.44 -12.91
C ILE A 95 3.50 12.54 -12.56
N GLU A 96 3.69 13.55 -13.43
CA GLU A 96 4.73 14.58 -13.23
C GLU A 96 4.53 15.44 -11.97
N ASN A 97 3.26 15.57 -11.55
CA ASN A 97 2.82 16.28 -10.36
C ASN A 97 2.54 15.35 -9.16
N GLY A 98 2.91 14.07 -9.28
CA GLY A 98 2.84 13.12 -8.18
C GLY A 98 3.73 13.53 -7.01
N ILE A 99 3.43 12.96 -5.83
CA ILE A 99 4.25 13.19 -4.64
C ILE A 99 5.44 12.21 -4.59
N GLN A 100 6.37 12.45 -3.67
CA GLN A 100 7.51 11.54 -3.48
C GLN A 100 7.05 10.20 -2.90
N LEU A 101 7.72 9.11 -3.28
CA LEU A 101 7.41 7.76 -2.82
C LEU A 101 7.33 7.66 -1.29
N LYS A 102 8.29 8.26 -0.59
CA LYS A 102 8.31 8.25 0.88
C LYS A 102 7.02 8.85 1.47
N GLU A 103 6.60 10.02 0.99
CA GLU A 103 5.37 10.68 1.45
C GLU A 103 4.12 9.83 1.12
N ALA A 104 4.09 9.19 -0.05
CA ALA A 104 2.99 8.29 -0.43
C ALA A 104 2.88 7.08 0.51
N ILE A 105 4.00 6.43 0.82
CA ILE A 105 4.03 5.30 1.76
C ILE A 105 3.62 5.75 3.16
N GLU A 106 4.09 6.90 3.64
CA GLU A 106 3.68 7.45 4.94
C GLU A 106 2.17 7.65 5.01
N LYS A 107 1.58 8.31 4.00
CA LYS A 107 0.12 8.52 3.92
C LYS A 107 -0.64 7.20 3.82
N PHE A 108 -0.14 6.24 3.04
CA PHE A 108 -0.74 4.91 2.91
C PHE A 108 -0.73 4.15 4.23
N LEU A 109 0.40 4.13 4.96
CA LEU A 109 0.51 3.48 6.28
C LEU A 109 -0.49 4.06 7.28
N HIS A 110 -0.69 5.38 7.28
CA HIS A 110 -1.70 6.03 8.11
C HIS A 110 -3.13 5.65 7.70
N PHE A 111 -3.40 5.55 6.39
CA PHE A 111 -4.71 5.14 5.89
C PHE A 111 -5.05 3.69 6.30
N VAL A 112 -4.10 2.76 6.17
CA VAL A 112 -4.36 1.34 6.47
C VAL A 112 -4.47 1.08 7.98
N GLY A 113 -3.61 1.70 8.78
CA GLY A 113 -3.56 1.44 10.22
C GLY A 113 -3.18 -0.01 10.52
N SER A 114 -3.80 -0.61 11.54
CA SER A 114 -3.55 -2.00 11.94
C SER A 114 -4.39 -3.03 11.15
N ARG A 115 -5.17 -2.61 10.14
CA ARG A 115 -6.11 -3.47 9.41
C ARG A 115 -5.36 -4.49 8.55
N PRO A 116 -5.90 -5.71 8.39
CA PRO A 116 -5.37 -6.65 7.41
C PRO A 116 -5.52 -6.10 5.99
N LEU A 117 -4.51 -6.35 5.16
CA LEU A 117 -4.52 -6.02 3.74
C LEU A 117 -5.07 -7.20 2.94
N VAL A 118 -5.82 -6.90 1.89
CA VAL A 118 -6.34 -7.87 0.92
C VAL A 118 -6.11 -7.36 -0.49
N GLY A 119 -5.91 -8.27 -1.44
CA GLY A 119 -5.63 -7.93 -2.82
C GLY A 119 -5.30 -9.18 -3.62
N TYR A 120 -5.13 -9.02 -4.92
CA TYR A 120 -4.65 -10.10 -5.79
C TYR A 120 -3.14 -9.97 -5.91
N TYR A 121 -2.40 -10.98 -5.46
CA TYR A 121 -0.94 -11.01 -5.49
C TYR A 121 -0.23 -9.90 -4.68
N VAL A 122 -0.72 -9.62 -3.48
CA VAL A 122 -0.18 -8.64 -2.51
C VAL A 122 1.32 -8.78 -2.20
N ASP A 123 1.95 -9.94 -2.45
CA ASP A 123 3.40 -10.08 -2.27
C ASP A 123 4.22 -9.30 -3.31
N PHE A 124 3.61 -8.93 -4.44
CA PHE A 124 4.19 -8.07 -5.47
C PHE A 124 4.08 -6.59 -5.10
N ASP A 125 2.89 -6.16 -4.66
CA ASP A 125 2.55 -4.80 -4.25
C ASP A 125 3.24 -4.36 -2.94
#